data_AF-A0A8R2HLA0-F1
#
_entry.id   AF-A0A8R2HLA0-F1
#
_cell.length_a   1.000
_cell.length_b   1.000
_cell.length_c   1.000
_cell.angle_alpha   90.00
_cell.angle_beta   90.00
_cell.angle_gamma   90.00
#
_symmetry.space_group_name_H-M   'P 1'
#
loop_
_entity.id
_entity.type
_entity.pdbx_description
1 polymer ?
#
loop_
_entity_poly.entity_id
_entity_poly.type
_entity_poly.pdbx_seq_one_letter_code
_entity_poly.pdbx_strand_id
1 'polypeptide(L)'
;MTAMRVKNLVSEQWGHATIYTDSSRMSQKQELSSLYKRSLSQLLQMIPETITVTEEDTMPVEEYTQPSLSYMSSSMFATILEDTIIQIRILDECNSELRIIKTLADIKLLRALKFGIAQPKTADELENIDPKNLECENYKIYKLDSDRRNIINAITDLYVEMTLNKNYKTLTSFLNSIFDKEHYRIALAENEAKNKLERRELTKQIRQLRNHIKTVLYDNEVTIDSLKSQVEETLEKIEKWMSKYDRDMEGIDIDMQRKKNHYQDMRDKRINFENTIEKHDLLMKQWINFKEEREKARIYRENMTKSAIIVQAWWRGLLVRRRLGPYRVGRKRRGRKKK
;
A
#
# COMPACT_ATOMS: atom_id res chain seq x y z
N MET A 1 -23.83 -19.10 5.44
CA MET A 1 -22.96 -19.16 4.24
C MET A 1 -22.10 -17.90 4.03
N THR A 2 -22.48 -16.73 4.57
CA THR A 2 -21.74 -15.46 4.43
C THR A 2 -20.49 -15.33 5.31
N ALA A 3 -20.49 -15.91 6.51
CA ALA A 3 -19.34 -15.81 7.43
C ALA A 3 -18.08 -16.54 6.94
N MET A 4 -18.21 -17.65 6.22
CA MET A 4 -17.06 -18.36 5.63
C MET A 4 -16.43 -17.58 4.46
N ARG A 5 -17.25 -16.85 3.69
CA ARG A 5 -16.76 -16.09 2.53
C ARG A 5 -15.92 -14.89 2.96
N VAL A 6 -16.32 -14.23 4.05
CA VAL A 6 -15.54 -13.13 4.67
C VAL A 6 -14.23 -13.66 5.25
N LYS A 7 -14.24 -14.84 5.87
CA LYS A 7 -13.02 -15.47 6.41
C LYS A 7 -11.98 -15.78 5.34
N ASN A 8 -12.42 -16.28 4.18
CA ASN A 8 -11.53 -16.63 3.07
C ASN A 8 -10.96 -15.39 2.36
N LEU A 9 -11.75 -14.32 2.21
CA LEU A 9 -11.29 -13.08 1.59
C LEU A 9 -10.20 -12.38 2.42
N VAL A 10 -10.33 -12.45 3.76
CA VAL A 10 -9.36 -11.88 4.69
C VAL A 10 -8.05 -12.68 4.71
N SER A 11 -8.10 -14.01 4.56
CA SER A 11 -6.88 -14.83 4.52
C SER A 11 -6.10 -14.73 3.20
N GLU A 12 -6.76 -14.43 2.09
CA GLU A 12 -6.11 -14.30 0.78
C GLU A 12 -5.40 -12.95 0.58
N GLN A 13 -5.92 -11.87 1.15
CA GLN A 13 -5.33 -10.54 0.98
C GLN A 13 -4.30 -10.16 2.06
N TRP A 14 -4.37 -10.78 3.22
CA TRP A 14 -3.49 -10.52 4.36
C TRP A 14 -2.93 -11.87 4.78
N GLY A 15 -1.78 -12.23 4.20
CA GLY A 15 -1.17 -13.55 4.35
C GLY A 15 -1.18 -14.05 5.80
N HIS A 16 -1.27 -15.38 5.98
CA HIS A 16 -1.46 -16.07 7.26
C HIS A 16 -0.79 -15.38 8.44
N ALA A 17 -1.53 -14.49 9.10
CA ALA A 17 -1.17 -14.04 10.43
C ALA A 17 -1.20 -15.29 11.31
N THR A 18 -0.04 -15.69 11.79
CA THR A 18 0.09 -16.65 12.88
C THR A 18 -0.69 -16.09 14.06
N ILE A 19 -1.95 -16.52 14.18
CA ILE A 19 -2.72 -16.37 15.39
C ILE A 19 -1.95 -17.19 16.42
N TYR A 20 -1.12 -16.51 17.21
CA TYR A 20 -0.60 -17.07 18.45
C TYR A 20 -1.84 -17.33 19.33
N THR A 21 -2.40 -18.52 19.22
CA THR A 21 -3.35 -19.03 20.20
C THR A 21 -2.57 -19.18 21.49
N ASP A 22 -2.68 -18.17 22.34
CA ASP A 22 -2.10 -18.14 23.66
C ASP A 22 -2.81 -19.18 24.55
N SER A 23 -2.43 -20.44 24.37
CA SER A 23 -2.94 -21.60 25.11
C SER A 23 -2.76 -21.44 26.63
N SER A 24 -1.84 -20.57 27.05
CA SER A 24 -1.61 -20.24 28.47
C SER A 24 -2.78 -19.46 29.09
N ARG A 25 -3.43 -18.56 28.32
CA ARG A 25 -4.60 -17.78 28.79
C ARG A 25 -5.87 -18.62 28.96
N MET A 26 -6.04 -19.69 28.19
CA MET A 26 -7.18 -20.60 28.35
C MET A 26 -7.04 -21.45 29.63
N SER A 27 -5.82 -21.91 29.92
CA SER A 27 -5.53 -22.70 31.14
C SER A 27 -5.72 -21.87 32.41
N GLN A 28 -5.26 -20.62 32.44
CA GLN A 28 -5.44 -19.73 33.60
C GLN A 28 -6.91 -19.34 33.84
N LYS A 29 -7.71 -19.17 32.78
CA LYS A 29 -9.16 -18.93 32.92
C LYS A 29 -9.91 -20.16 33.44
N GLN A 30 -9.51 -21.36 33.04
CA GLN A 30 -10.07 -22.61 33.57
C GLN A 30 -9.70 -22.82 35.04
N GLU A 31 -8.46 -22.51 35.44
CA GLU A 31 -8.02 -22.59 36.84
C GLU A 31 -8.76 -21.59 37.72
N LEU A 32 -8.88 -20.32 37.31
CA LEU A 32 -9.63 -19.30 38.05
C LEU A 32 -11.12 -19.63 38.16
N SER A 33 -11.73 -20.18 37.11
CA SER A 33 -13.11 -20.65 37.14
C SER A 33 -13.29 -21.84 38.10
N SER A 34 -12.31 -22.75 38.16
CA SER A 34 -12.34 -23.89 39.09
C SER A 34 -12.16 -23.47 40.56
N LEU A 35 -11.33 -22.46 40.81
CA LEU A 35 -11.10 -21.89 42.14
C LEU A 35 -12.34 -21.15 42.65
N TYR A 36 -12.99 -20.36 41.78
CA TYR A 36 -14.25 -19.69 42.11
C TYR A 36 -15.37 -20.69 42.40
N LYS A 37 -15.50 -21.77 41.61
CA LYS A 37 -16.48 -22.84 41.88
C LYS A 37 -16.21 -23.55 43.20
N ARG A 38 -14.94 -23.79 43.56
CA ARG A 38 -14.56 -24.36 44.86
C ARG A 38 -14.87 -23.44 46.03
N SER A 39 -14.57 -22.14 45.92
CA SER A 39 -14.86 -21.19 47.01
C SER A 39 -16.37 -20.98 47.18
N LEU A 40 -17.14 -20.99 46.08
CA LEU A 40 -18.60 -20.92 46.13
C LEU A 40 -19.20 -22.18 46.76
N SER A 41 -18.65 -23.36 46.47
CA SER A 41 -19.07 -24.63 47.08
C SER A 41 -18.74 -24.69 48.57
N GLN A 42 -17.59 -24.14 48.99
CA GLN A 42 -17.23 -24.00 50.40
C GLN A 42 -18.14 -22.99 51.12
N LEU A 43 -18.50 -21.88 50.49
CA LEU A 43 -19.46 -20.91 51.04
C LEU A 43 -20.86 -21.52 51.18
N LEU A 44 -21.31 -22.34 50.22
CA LEU A 44 -22.58 -23.06 50.32
C LEU A 44 -22.58 -24.13 51.43
N GLN A 45 -21.43 -24.79 51.69
CA GLN A 45 -21.30 -25.75 52.80
C GLN A 45 -21.24 -25.11 54.19
N MET A 46 -21.03 -23.80 54.30
CA MET A 46 -21.03 -23.07 55.57
C MET A 46 -22.41 -22.51 55.95
N ILE A 47 -23.43 -22.68 55.10
CA ILE A 47 -24.81 -22.38 55.43
C ILE A 47 -25.37 -23.59 56.20
N PRO A 48 -25.84 -23.45 57.46
CA PRO A 48 -26.34 -24.57 58.23
C PRO A 48 -27.57 -25.19 57.53
N GLU A 49 -27.45 -26.49 57.23
CA GLU A 49 -28.52 -27.35 56.73
C GLU A 49 -29.70 -27.33 57.70
N THR A 50 -30.75 -26.60 57.35
CA THR A 50 -32.10 -26.97 57.74
C THR A 50 -32.97 -26.97 56.50
N ILE A 51 -33.84 -27.98 56.45
CA ILE A 51 -34.80 -28.33 55.40
C ILE A 51 -34.23 -29.33 54.36
N THR A 52 -34.09 -30.57 54.81
CA THR A 52 -34.28 -31.75 53.97
C THR A 52 -35.68 -31.74 53.37
N VAL A 53 -35.79 -31.56 52.05
CA VAL A 53 -37.01 -31.89 51.30
C VAL A 53 -36.77 -33.25 50.66
N THR A 54 -37.45 -34.26 51.17
CA THR A 54 -37.63 -35.55 50.51
C THR A 54 -38.53 -35.35 49.30
N GLU A 55 -38.12 -35.92 48.16
CA GLU A 55 -38.92 -36.09 46.96
C GLU A 55 -40.18 -36.90 47.28
N GLU A 56 -41.36 -36.30 47.12
CA GLU A 56 -42.59 -37.01 46.75
C GLU A 56 -43.64 -36.01 46.22
N ASP A 57 -44.24 -36.40 45.10
CA ASP A 57 -45.52 -35.98 44.53
C ASP A 57 -45.74 -34.55 44.01
N THR A 58 -45.83 -34.51 42.68
CA THR A 58 -46.53 -33.49 41.88
C THR A 58 -47.96 -33.28 42.35
N MET A 59 -48.21 -32.13 42.99
CA MET A 59 -49.53 -31.56 43.27
C MET A 59 -49.47 -30.03 43.05
N PRO A 60 -50.61 -29.37 42.82
CA PRO A 60 -50.72 -28.19 41.96
C PRO A 60 -50.15 -26.95 42.62
N VAL A 61 -49.71 -26.02 41.75
CA VAL A 61 -49.27 -24.65 42.05
C VAL A 61 -50.17 -24.00 43.10
N GLU A 62 -49.77 -24.10 44.37
CA GLU A 62 -50.36 -23.32 45.45
C GLU A 62 -49.97 -21.86 45.24
N GLU A 63 -50.98 -20.99 45.16
CA GLU A 63 -50.84 -19.55 45.23
C GLU A 63 -49.91 -19.20 46.39
N TYR A 64 -48.79 -18.52 46.09
CA TYR A 64 -47.94 -17.91 47.10
C TYR A 64 -48.80 -17.07 48.03
N THR A 65 -49.09 -17.61 49.21
CA THR A 65 -49.74 -16.90 50.30
C THR A 65 -48.91 -15.64 50.52
N GLN A 66 -49.54 -14.48 50.30
CA GLN A 66 -48.87 -13.21 50.51
C GLN A 66 -48.29 -13.19 51.92
N PRO A 67 -47.10 -12.60 52.14
CA PRO A 67 -46.52 -12.52 53.46
C PRO A 67 -47.42 -11.65 54.37
N SER A 68 -48.41 -12.28 54.99
CA SER A 68 -49.37 -11.64 55.86
C SER A 68 -49.04 -12.00 57.29
N LEU A 69 -48.72 -11.00 58.09
CA LEU A 69 -48.55 -11.18 59.51
C LEU A 69 -49.91 -11.42 60.17
N SER A 70 -49.90 -12.21 61.25
CA SER A 70 -51.07 -12.30 62.14
C SER A 70 -51.48 -10.90 62.59
N TYR A 71 -52.78 -10.64 62.72
CA TYR A 71 -53.31 -9.33 63.11
C TYR A 71 -52.65 -8.79 64.38
N MET A 72 -52.48 -9.64 65.39
CA MET A 72 -51.83 -9.27 66.65
C MET A 72 -50.37 -8.87 66.43
N SER A 73 -49.63 -9.67 65.65
CA SER A 73 -48.23 -9.39 65.33
C SER A 73 -48.09 -8.10 64.53
N SER A 74 -48.90 -7.90 63.49
CA SER A 74 -48.89 -6.69 62.66
C SER A 74 -49.22 -5.44 63.47
N SER A 75 -50.22 -5.53 64.36
CA SER A 75 -50.59 -4.42 65.24
C SER A 75 -49.50 -4.09 66.26
N MET A 76 -48.85 -5.08 66.87
CA MET A 76 -47.74 -4.84 67.80
C MET A 76 -46.55 -4.20 67.08
N PHE A 77 -46.18 -4.71 65.91
CA PHE A 77 -45.11 -4.10 65.12
C PHE A 77 -45.46 -2.69 64.63
N ALA A 78 -46.72 -2.43 64.24
CA ALA A 78 -47.15 -1.08 63.88
C ALA A 78 -47.01 -0.10 65.06
N THR A 79 -47.37 -0.51 66.28
CA THR A 79 -47.19 0.35 67.48
C THR A 79 -45.71 0.62 67.78
N ILE A 80 -44.84 -0.38 67.58
CA ILE A 80 -43.39 -0.20 67.72
C ILE A 80 -42.87 0.76 66.64
N LEU A 81 -43.31 0.58 65.38
CA LEU A 81 -42.91 1.47 64.29
C LEU A 81 -43.37 2.91 64.55
N GLU A 82 -44.60 3.11 65.03
CA GLU A 82 -45.11 4.44 65.41
C GLU A 82 -44.24 5.11 66.48
N ASP A 83 -43.90 4.38 67.55
CA ASP A 83 -43.00 4.88 68.59
C ASP A 83 -41.61 5.21 68.01
N THR A 84 -41.05 4.35 67.14
CA THR A 84 -39.76 4.62 66.50
C THR A 84 -39.80 5.84 65.56
N ILE A 85 -40.88 6.05 64.80
CA ILE A 85 -41.06 7.23 63.95
C ILE A 85 -41.11 8.49 64.82
N ILE A 86 -41.84 8.45 65.93
CA ILE A 86 -41.93 9.57 66.88
C ILE A 86 -40.56 9.86 67.49
N GLN A 87 -39.83 8.84 67.94
CA GLN A 87 -38.48 8.99 68.49
C GLN A 87 -37.50 9.58 67.46
N ILE A 88 -37.53 9.10 66.22
CA ILE A 88 -36.70 9.64 65.13
C ILE A 88 -37.05 11.11 64.86
N ARG A 89 -38.34 11.47 64.85
CA ARG A 89 -38.78 12.87 64.68
C ARG A 89 -38.26 13.75 65.81
N ILE A 90 -38.37 13.31 67.06
CA ILE A 90 -37.84 14.06 68.22
C ILE A 90 -36.33 14.25 68.06
N LEU A 91 -35.59 13.21 67.70
CA LEU A 91 -34.14 13.29 67.50
C LEU A 91 -33.76 14.25 66.36
N ASP A 92 -34.52 14.27 65.27
CA ASP A 92 -34.30 15.20 64.15
C ASP A 92 -34.59 16.66 64.56
N GLU A 93 -35.66 16.90 65.32
CA GLU A 93 -36.00 18.22 65.84
C GLU A 93 -34.96 18.73 66.86
N CYS A 94 -34.43 17.84 67.69
CA CYS A 94 -33.37 18.14 68.67
C CYS A 94 -31.99 18.33 68.03
N ASN A 95 -31.76 17.87 66.80
CA ASN A 95 -30.47 18.03 66.10
C ASN A 95 -30.35 19.41 65.44
N SER A 96 -30.39 20.46 66.26
CA SER A 96 -30.33 21.85 65.81
C SER A 96 -29.01 22.19 65.10
N GLU A 97 -27.91 21.56 65.48
CA GLU A 97 -26.60 21.79 64.86
C GLU A 97 -26.58 21.36 63.40
N LEU A 98 -26.97 20.12 63.10
CA LEU A 98 -26.99 19.62 61.72
C LEU A 98 -27.99 20.39 60.86
N ARG A 99 -29.12 20.80 61.44
CA ARG A 99 -30.12 21.62 60.76
C ARG A 99 -29.54 22.97 60.37
N ILE A 100 -28.80 23.63 61.26
CA ILE A 100 -28.10 24.88 60.98
C ILE A 100 -27.07 24.67 59.87
N ILE A 101 -26.25 23.62 59.96
CA ILE A 101 -25.23 23.31 58.95
C ILE A 101 -25.86 23.07 57.57
N LYS A 102 -26.98 22.32 57.50
CA LYS A 102 -27.72 22.11 56.26
C LYS A 102 -28.27 23.41 55.69
N THR A 103 -28.88 24.26 56.52
CA THR A 103 -29.40 25.56 56.08
C THR A 103 -28.30 26.49 55.59
N LEU A 104 -27.09 26.42 56.15
CA LEU A 104 -25.92 27.14 55.68
C LEU A 104 -25.43 26.61 54.33
N ALA A 105 -25.40 25.29 54.13
CA ALA A 105 -25.08 24.68 52.84
C ALA A 105 -26.10 25.06 51.75
N ASP A 106 -27.38 25.11 52.12
CA ASP A 106 -28.49 25.47 51.23
C ASP A 106 -28.70 26.98 51.12
N ILE A 107 -27.89 27.83 51.78
CA ILE A 107 -28.21 29.26 51.91
C ILE A 107 -28.28 30.00 50.57
N LYS A 108 -27.54 29.51 49.56
CA LYS A 108 -27.61 30.03 48.18
C LYS A 108 -28.93 29.64 47.52
N LEU A 109 -29.35 28.38 47.69
CA LEU A 109 -30.60 27.83 47.21
C LEU A 109 -31.81 28.54 47.84
N LEU A 110 -31.81 28.66 49.17
CA LEU A 110 -32.85 29.31 49.96
C LEU A 110 -32.99 30.80 49.60
N ARG A 111 -31.87 31.48 49.34
CA ARG A 111 -31.87 32.86 48.85
C ARG A 111 -32.47 32.97 47.46
N ALA A 112 -32.10 32.08 46.54
CA ALA A 112 -32.66 32.05 45.20
C ALA A 112 -34.18 31.83 45.22
N LEU A 113 -34.66 30.90 46.06
CA LEU A 113 -36.10 30.65 46.27
C LEU A 113 -36.81 31.88 46.85
N LYS A 114 -36.22 32.55 47.84
CA LYS A 114 -36.80 33.76 48.45
C LYS A 114 -36.98 34.91 47.45
N PHE A 115 -36.08 35.04 46.49
CA PHE A 115 -36.13 36.10 45.46
C PHE A 115 -36.74 35.64 44.13
N GLY A 116 -37.31 34.43 44.07
CA GLY A 116 -37.98 33.92 42.86
C GLY A 116 -37.05 33.70 41.67
N ILE A 117 -35.74 33.49 41.90
CA ILE A 117 -34.77 33.24 40.85
C ILE A 117 -35.00 31.82 40.30
N ALA A 118 -35.27 31.71 39.00
CA ALA A 118 -35.46 30.43 38.33
C ALA A 118 -34.19 29.58 38.46
N GLN A 119 -34.32 28.38 39.03
CA GLN A 119 -33.21 27.46 39.16
C GLN A 119 -32.95 26.75 37.83
N PRO A 120 -31.68 26.48 37.49
CA PRO A 120 -31.37 25.67 36.32
C PRO A 120 -32.04 24.30 36.49
N LYS A 121 -32.76 23.84 35.46
CA LYS A 121 -33.25 22.46 35.43
C LYS A 121 -32.03 21.57 35.37
N THR A 122 -31.74 20.85 36.45
CA THR A 122 -30.69 19.84 36.50
C THR A 122 -30.95 18.81 35.41
N ALA A 123 -30.10 18.78 34.39
CA ALA A 123 -30.20 17.85 33.27
C ALA A 123 -29.54 16.50 33.61
N ASP A 124 -28.56 16.51 34.51
CA ASP A 124 -27.83 15.34 34.99
C ASP A 124 -27.64 15.41 36.52
N GLU A 125 -27.93 14.32 37.23
CA GLU A 125 -27.81 14.21 38.70
C GLU A 125 -26.35 14.35 39.17
N LEU A 126 -25.38 14.18 38.26
CA LEU A 126 -23.95 14.26 38.54
C LEU A 126 -23.31 15.59 38.11
N GLU A 127 -24.06 16.51 37.46
CA GLU A 127 -23.54 17.74 36.86
C GLU A 127 -22.90 18.69 37.90
N ASN A 128 -23.38 18.65 39.14
CA ASN A 128 -22.91 19.46 40.26
C ASN A 128 -21.90 18.76 41.17
N ILE A 129 -21.43 17.55 40.80
CA ILE A 129 -20.49 16.77 41.60
C ILE A 129 -19.08 16.92 41.02
N ASP A 130 -18.23 17.67 41.70
CA ASP A 130 -16.83 17.81 41.30
C ASP A 130 -16.03 16.54 41.67
N PRO A 131 -15.53 15.75 40.68
CA PRO A 131 -14.83 14.50 40.95
C PRO A 131 -13.46 14.70 41.63
N LYS A 132 -12.97 15.94 41.70
CA LYS A 132 -11.73 16.30 42.42
C LYS A 132 -11.98 16.75 43.86
N ASN A 133 -13.24 16.99 44.25
CA ASN A 133 -13.62 17.52 45.57
C ASN A 133 -14.77 16.72 46.21
N LEU A 134 -14.73 15.40 46.07
CA LEU A 134 -15.74 14.47 46.61
C LEU A 134 -15.82 14.46 48.14
N GLU A 135 -14.75 14.86 48.83
CA GLU A 135 -14.69 14.84 50.30
C GLU A 135 -15.29 16.06 50.98
N CYS A 136 -15.84 17.01 50.21
CA CYS A 136 -16.35 18.24 50.79
C CYS A 136 -17.46 17.98 51.81
N GLU A 137 -17.46 18.77 52.89
CA GLU A 137 -18.44 18.71 53.97
C GLU A 137 -19.87 18.75 53.41
N ASN A 138 -20.10 19.57 52.39
CA ASN A 138 -21.41 19.75 51.78
C ASN A 138 -21.94 18.44 51.17
N TYR A 139 -21.16 17.70 50.39
CA TYR A 139 -21.61 16.43 49.79
C TYR A 139 -21.92 15.38 50.87
N LYS A 140 -21.11 15.32 51.94
CA LYS A 140 -21.38 14.44 53.08
C LYS A 140 -22.71 14.78 53.74
N ILE A 141 -22.99 16.06 53.93
CA ILE A 141 -24.26 16.55 54.50
C ILE A 141 -25.45 16.25 53.57
N TYR A 142 -25.35 16.49 52.27
CA TYR A 142 -26.41 16.15 51.30
C TYR A 142 -26.68 14.64 51.22
N LYS A 143 -25.62 13.82 51.25
CA LYS A 143 -25.75 12.37 51.29
C LYS A 143 -26.43 11.91 52.56
N LEU A 144 -25.98 12.38 53.73
CA LEU A 144 -26.58 12.04 55.02
C LEU A 144 -28.06 12.43 55.08
N ASP A 145 -28.42 13.60 54.57
CA ASP A 145 -29.81 14.07 54.49
C ASP A 145 -30.67 13.23 53.52
N SER A 146 -30.10 12.77 52.40
CA SER A 146 -30.75 11.83 51.49
C SER A 146 -30.96 10.46 52.12
N ASP A 147 -29.92 9.90 52.75
CA ASP A 147 -29.96 8.60 53.43
C ASP A 147 -30.98 8.60 54.57
N ARG A 148 -31.04 9.67 55.37
CA ARG A 148 -32.05 9.86 56.42
C ARG A 148 -33.47 9.88 55.87
N ARG A 149 -33.73 10.68 54.83
CA ARG A 149 -35.05 10.72 54.18
C ARG A 149 -35.45 9.37 53.61
N ASN A 150 -34.52 8.65 53.00
CA ASN A 150 -34.77 7.32 52.45
C ASN A 150 -35.18 6.33 53.56
N ILE A 151 -34.49 6.35 54.71
CA ILE A 151 -34.83 5.49 55.87
C ILE A 151 -36.18 5.90 56.46
N ILE A 152 -36.43 7.19 56.69
CA ILE A 152 -37.70 7.68 57.24
C ILE A 152 -38.87 7.31 56.33
N ASN A 153 -38.72 7.49 55.01
CA ASN A 153 -39.75 7.11 54.05
C ASN A 153 -39.97 5.60 54.07
N ALA A 154 -38.92 4.78 54.06
CA ALA A 154 -39.05 3.33 54.11
C ALA A 154 -39.76 2.83 55.40
N ILE A 155 -39.45 3.42 56.55
CA ILE A 155 -40.10 3.10 57.83
C ILE A 155 -41.56 3.58 57.84
N THR A 156 -41.83 4.76 57.29
CA THR A 156 -43.18 5.32 57.20
C THR A 156 -44.07 4.51 56.26
N ASP A 157 -43.54 4.12 55.10
CA ASP A 157 -44.23 3.28 54.13
C ASP A 157 -44.51 1.90 54.71
N LEU A 158 -43.55 1.33 55.46
CA LEU A 158 -43.75 0.07 56.19
C LEU A 158 -44.84 0.21 57.27
N TYR A 159 -44.87 1.31 58.01
CA TYR A 159 -45.91 1.57 59.00
C TYR A 159 -47.31 1.64 58.35
N VAL A 160 -47.45 2.38 57.25
CA VAL A 160 -48.72 2.48 56.50
C VAL A 160 -49.13 1.12 55.94
N GLU A 161 -48.17 0.35 55.42
CA GLU A 161 -48.44 -0.97 54.87
C GLU A 161 -48.85 -2.00 55.96
N MET A 162 -48.18 -2.01 57.11
CA MET A 162 -48.49 -2.92 58.21
C MET A 162 -49.82 -2.60 58.91
N THR A 163 -50.24 -1.33 58.91
CA THR A 163 -51.53 -0.90 59.47
C THR A 163 -52.70 -1.22 58.54
N LEU A 164 -52.54 -1.03 57.23
CA LEU A 164 -53.61 -1.23 56.25
C LEU A 164 -53.70 -2.67 55.71
N ASN A 165 -52.56 -3.22 55.30
CA ASN A 165 -52.49 -4.45 54.50
C ASN A 165 -51.91 -5.65 55.26
N LYS A 166 -51.36 -5.41 56.47
CA LYS A 166 -50.77 -6.43 57.36
C LYS A 166 -49.64 -7.25 56.70
N ASN A 167 -48.94 -6.64 55.74
CA ASN A 167 -47.83 -7.22 55.01
C ASN A 167 -46.60 -6.31 55.09
N TYR A 168 -45.47 -6.78 54.56
CA TYR A 168 -44.18 -6.08 54.59
C TYR A 168 -43.52 -6.02 53.21
N LYS A 169 -44.33 -6.05 52.14
CA LYS A 169 -43.81 -6.13 50.76
C LYS A 169 -43.00 -4.89 50.39
N THR A 170 -43.38 -3.73 50.91
CA THR A 170 -42.65 -2.46 50.66
C THR A 170 -41.24 -2.54 51.23
N LEU A 171 -41.06 -3.09 52.43
CA LEU A 171 -39.73 -3.35 53.00
C LEU A 171 -38.93 -4.35 52.15
N THR A 172 -39.55 -5.45 51.73
CA THR A 172 -38.88 -6.41 50.84
C THR A 172 -38.46 -5.77 49.51
N SER A 173 -39.32 -4.94 48.91
CA SER A 173 -39.01 -4.23 47.67
C SER A 173 -37.88 -3.20 47.87
N PHE A 174 -37.87 -2.50 49.00
CA PHE A 174 -36.85 -1.52 49.36
C PHE A 174 -35.50 -2.20 49.57
N LEU A 175 -35.46 -3.31 50.31
CA LEU A 175 -34.24 -4.10 50.51
C LEU A 175 -33.72 -4.66 49.19
N ASN A 176 -34.59 -5.22 48.34
CA ASN A 176 -34.19 -5.69 47.01
C ASN A 176 -33.61 -4.56 46.16
N SER A 177 -34.20 -3.36 46.19
CA SER A 177 -33.63 -2.19 45.50
C SER A 177 -32.24 -1.82 46.00
N ILE A 178 -31.97 -1.95 47.31
CA ILE A 178 -30.64 -1.72 47.87
C ILE A 178 -29.66 -2.80 47.39
N PHE A 179 -30.05 -4.08 47.43
CA PHE A 179 -29.22 -5.18 46.95
C PHE A 179 -28.91 -5.05 45.46
N ASP A 180 -29.90 -4.71 44.63
CA ASP A 180 -29.72 -4.51 43.19
C ASP A 180 -28.72 -3.38 42.89
N LYS A 181 -28.82 -2.26 43.62
CA LYS A 181 -27.86 -1.15 43.51
C LYS A 181 -26.46 -1.57 43.89
N GLU A 182 -26.31 -2.37 44.94
CA GLU A 182 -25.00 -2.85 45.38
C GLU A 182 -24.39 -3.86 44.39
N HIS A 183 -25.20 -4.81 43.90
CA HIS A 183 -24.78 -5.71 42.83
C HIS A 183 -24.36 -4.96 41.56
N TYR A 184 -25.11 -3.92 41.18
CA TYR A 184 -24.75 -3.06 40.06
C TYR A 184 -23.42 -2.33 40.28
N ARG A 185 -23.17 -1.80 41.48
CA ARG A 185 -21.89 -1.14 41.82
C ARG A 185 -20.70 -2.10 41.73
N ILE A 186 -20.85 -3.32 42.25
CA ILE A 186 -19.82 -4.36 42.16
C ILE A 186 -19.55 -4.70 40.68
N ALA A 187 -20.60 -4.95 39.90
CA ALA A 187 -20.47 -5.25 38.47
C ALA A 187 -19.80 -4.10 37.69
N LEU A 188 -20.12 -2.84 38.02
CA LEU A 188 -19.49 -1.67 37.42
C LEU A 188 -18.00 -1.58 37.76
N ALA A 189 -17.62 -1.82 39.02
CA ALA A 189 -16.22 -1.82 39.44
C ALA A 189 -15.40 -2.93 38.75
N GLU A 190 -15.98 -4.13 38.61
CA GLU A 190 -15.36 -5.22 37.85
C GLU A 190 -15.17 -4.87 36.38
N ASN A 191 -16.18 -4.26 35.76
CA ASN A 191 -16.11 -3.83 34.36
C ASN A 191 -15.08 -2.71 34.16
N GLU A 192 -14.99 -1.76 35.09
CA GLU A 192 -13.95 -0.73 35.08
C GLU A 192 -12.55 -1.36 35.16
N ALA A 193 -12.35 -2.34 36.04
CA ALA A 193 -11.08 -3.06 36.17
C ALA A 193 -10.70 -3.82 34.87
N LYS A 194 -11.67 -4.51 34.25
CA LYS A 194 -11.50 -5.18 32.94
C LYS A 194 -11.12 -4.18 31.85
N ASN A 195 -11.84 -3.07 31.74
CA ASN A 195 -11.57 -2.01 30.77
C ASN A 195 -10.18 -1.39 30.97
N LYS A 196 -9.75 -1.22 32.23
CA LYS A 196 -8.42 -0.71 32.55
C LYS A 196 -7.32 -1.66 32.09
N LEU A 197 -7.51 -2.97 32.23
CA LEU A 197 -6.59 -3.98 31.74
C LEU A 197 -6.53 -4.00 30.21
N GLU A 198 -7.69 -3.97 29.55
CA GLU A 198 -7.80 -3.94 28.09
C GLU A 198 -7.12 -2.70 27.48
N ARG A 199 -7.35 -1.51 28.07
CA ARG A 199 -6.67 -0.28 27.66
C ARG A 199 -5.14 -0.41 27.75
N ARG A 200 -4.63 -1.00 28.83
CA ARG A 200 -3.19 -1.25 28.99
C ARG A 200 -2.67 -2.20 27.90
N GLU A 201 -3.41 -3.25 27.59
CA GLU A 201 -3.03 -4.23 26.57
C GLU A 201 -3.04 -3.63 25.17
N LEU A 202 -4.11 -2.90 24.79
CA LEU A 202 -4.18 -2.19 23.51
C LEU A 202 -3.05 -1.18 23.36
N THR A 203 -2.67 -0.49 24.44
CA THR A 203 -1.53 0.44 24.43
C THR A 203 -0.21 -0.29 24.16
N LYS A 204 -0.02 -1.51 24.71
CA LYS A 204 1.15 -2.34 24.39
C LYS A 204 1.14 -2.79 22.93
N GLN A 205 -0.01 -3.23 22.40
CA GLN A 205 -0.13 -3.64 21.01
C GLN A 205 0.19 -2.49 20.05
N ILE A 206 -0.31 -1.28 20.34
CA ILE A 206 0.04 -0.08 19.57
C ILE A 206 1.55 0.17 19.58
N ARG A 207 2.21 0.02 20.73
CA ARG A 207 3.67 0.17 20.83
C ARG A 207 4.41 -0.89 20.02
N GLN A 208 3.97 -2.15 20.08
CA GLN A 208 4.55 -3.25 19.30
C GLN A 208 4.39 -3.01 17.80
N LEU A 209 3.20 -2.61 17.34
CA LEU A 209 2.94 -2.30 15.94
C LEU A 209 3.79 -1.13 15.44
N ARG A 210 3.94 -0.06 16.24
CA ARG A 210 4.82 1.06 15.88
C ARG A 210 6.27 0.62 15.72
N ASN A 211 6.77 -0.22 16.64
CA ASN A 211 8.13 -0.74 16.54
C ASN A 211 8.29 -1.64 15.30
N HIS A 212 7.31 -2.53 15.06
CA HIS A 212 7.34 -3.42 13.90
C HIS A 212 7.33 -2.64 12.58
N ILE A 213 6.45 -1.65 12.43
CA ILE A 213 6.41 -0.76 11.26
C ILE A 213 7.76 -0.07 11.08
N LYS A 214 8.37 0.44 12.15
CA LYS A 214 9.68 1.09 12.07
C LYS A 214 10.78 0.14 11.56
N THR A 215 10.80 -1.11 12.04
CA THR A 215 11.75 -2.13 11.56
C THR A 215 11.52 -2.46 10.09
N VAL A 216 10.26 -2.72 9.70
CA VAL A 216 9.92 -3.04 8.29
C VAL A 216 10.27 -1.89 7.36
N LEU A 217 10.03 -0.64 7.77
CA LEU A 217 10.44 0.53 6.97
C LEU A 217 11.95 0.60 6.78
N TYR A 218 12.72 0.36 7.84
CA TYR A 218 14.17 0.34 7.76
C TYR A 218 14.68 -0.78 6.84
N ASP A 219 14.16 -2.00 6.98
CA ASP A 219 14.52 -3.13 6.12
C ASP A 219 14.16 -2.85 4.65
N ASN A 220 13.01 -2.20 4.41
CA ASN A 220 12.59 -1.77 3.08
C ASN A 220 13.51 -0.67 2.51
N GLU A 221 13.93 0.30 3.31
CA GLU A 221 14.88 1.33 2.89
C GLU A 221 16.23 0.70 2.47
N VAL A 222 16.75 -0.22 3.28
CA VAL A 222 18.00 -0.94 2.98
C VAL A 222 17.88 -1.76 1.69
N THR A 223 16.76 -2.46 1.50
CA THR A 223 16.54 -3.25 0.27
C THR A 223 16.38 -2.36 -0.97
N ILE A 224 15.66 -1.24 -0.86
CA ILE A 224 15.54 -0.25 -1.93
C ILE A 224 16.92 0.28 -2.32
N ASP A 225 17.75 0.65 -1.36
CA ASP A 225 19.09 1.20 -1.64
C ASP A 225 20.01 0.14 -2.24
N SER A 226 19.93 -1.11 -1.80
CA SER A 226 20.63 -2.23 -2.44
C SER A 226 20.20 -2.41 -3.91
N LEU A 227 18.90 -2.38 -4.19
CA LEU A 227 18.37 -2.51 -5.55
C LEU A 227 18.78 -1.32 -6.43
N LYS A 228 18.77 -0.08 -5.90
CA LYS A 228 19.28 1.09 -6.63
C LYS A 228 20.76 0.92 -7.01
N SER A 229 21.59 0.45 -6.08
CA SER A 229 23.00 0.17 -6.35
C SER A 229 23.17 -0.87 -7.46
N GLN A 230 22.37 -1.94 -7.44
CA GLN A 230 22.39 -2.96 -8.49
C GLN A 230 21.96 -2.40 -9.85
N VAL A 231 20.92 -1.56 -9.88
CA VAL A 231 20.48 -0.89 -11.11
C VAL A 231 21.60 -0.01 -11.66
N GLU A 232 22.24 0.81 -10.82
CA GLU A 232 23.36 1.66 -11.23
C GLU A 232 24.52 0.84 -11.82
N GLU A 233 24.93 -0.24 -11.15
CA GLU A 233 25.96 -1.15 -11.68
C GLU A 233 25.58 -1.77 -13.03
N THR A 234 24.30 -2.10 -13.24
CA THR A 234 23.83 -2.62 -14.52
C THR A 234 23.82 -1.57 -15.61
N LEU A 235 23.46 -0.32 -15.29
CA LEU A 235 23.51 0.81 -16.23
C LEU A 235 24.94 1.09 -16.67
N GLU A 236 25.90 1.10 -15.73
CA GLU A 236 27.31 1.25 -16.06
C GLU A 236 27.81 0.12 -16.98
N LYS A 237 27.38 -1.12 -16.74
CA LYS A 237 27.72 -2.26 -17.60
C LYS A 237 27.14 -2.08 -19.00
N ILE A 238 25.89 -1.63 -19.11
CA ILE A 238 25.24 -1.34 -20.39
C ILE A 238 26.02 -0.25 -21.14
N GLU A 239 26.36 0.85 -20.48
CA GLU A 239 27.12 1.95 -21.10
C GLU A 239 28.50 1.49 -21.58
N LYS A 240 29.19 0.66 -20.79
CA LYS A 240 30.47 0.03 -21.20
C LYS A 240 30.30 -0.83 -22.45
N TRP A 241 29.25 -1.64 -22.52
CA TRP A 241 28.96 -2.48 -23.69
C TRP A 241 28.53 -1.68 -24.92
N MET A 242 27.72 -0.63 -24.76
CA MET A 242 27.35 0.29 -25.82
C MET A 242 28.59 0.98 -26.39
N SER A 243 29.42 1.55 -25.52
CA SER A 243 30.67 2.20 -25.93
C SER A 243 31.65 1.25 -26.63
N LYS A 244 31.63 -0.04 -26.28
CA LYS A 244 32.42 -1.07 -26.97
C LYS A 244 31.82 -1.37 -28.35
N TYR A 245 30.51 -1.55 -28.43
CA TYR A 245 29.81 -1.83 -29.67
C TYR A 245 30.01 -0.70 -30.70
N ASP A 246 29.87 0.55 -30.27
CA ASP A 246 30.07 1.72 -31.14
C ASP A 246 31.50 1.75 -31.71
N ARG A 247 32.52 1.53 -30.86
CA ARG A 247 33.92 1.41 -31.30
C ARG A 247 34.14 0.25 -32.27
N ASP A 248 33.55 -0.91 -31.99
CA ASP A 248 33.68 -2.09 -32.84
C ASP A 248 33.02 -1.83 -34.21
N MET A 249 31.86 -1.15 -34.25
CA MET A 249 31.18 -0.77 -35.50
C MET A 249 31.93 0.30 -36.29
N GLU A 250 32.42 1.34 -35.63
CA GLU A 250 33.28 2.35 -36.27
C GLU A 250 34.52 1.70 -36.89
N GLY A 251 35.13 0.72 -36.19
CA GLY A 251 36.25 -0.06 -36.72
C GLY A 251 35.89 -0.82 -37.99
N ILE A 252 34.74 -1.49 -38.00
CA ILE A 252 34.23 -2.23 -39.17
C ILE A 252 33.95 -1.28 -40.35
N ASP A 253 33.30 -0.15 -40.10
CA ASP A 253 32.97 0.84 -41.13
C ASP A 253 34.23 1.45 -41.75
N ILE A 254 35.23 1.77 -40.93
CA ILE A 254 36.53 2.26 -41.41
C ILE A 254 37.20 1.20 -42.30
N ASP A 255 37.21 -0.06 -41.89
CA ASP A 255 37.81 -1.15 -42.69
C ASP A 255 37.04 -1.41 -43.99
N MET A 256 35.71 -1.35 -43.95
CA MET A 256 34.87 -1.43 -45.13
C MET A 256 35.19 -0.30 -46.11
N GLN A 257 35.32 0.93 -45.61
CA GLN A 257 35.64 2.10 -46.42
C GLN A 257 37.05 2.00 -47.03
N ARG A 258 38.04 1.52 -46.28
CA ARG A 258 39.39 1.23 -46.82
C ARG A 258 39.33 0.23 -47.97
N LYS A 259 38.61 -0.89 -47.78
CA LYS A 259 38.46 -1.92 -48.82
C LYS A 259 37.73 -1.38 -50.06
N LYS A 260 36.69 -0.57 -49.87
CA LYS A 260 35.94 0.08 -50.95
C LYS A 260 36.84 1.02 -51.77
N ASN A 261 37.62 1.87 -51.08
CA ASN A 261 38.57 2.77 -51.74
C ASN A 261 39.64 1.98 -52.49
N HIS A 262 40.20 0.93 -51.89
CA HIS A 262 41.19 0.08 -52.55
C HIS A 262 40.64 -0.59 -53.82
N TYR A 263 39.39 -1.08 -53.77
CA TYR A 263 38.72 -1.65 -54.94
C TYR A 263 38.49 -0.59 -56.03
N GLN A 264 38.09 0.62 -55.64
CA GLN A 264 37.90 1.73 -56.56
C GLN A 264 39.20 2.11 -57.27
N ASP A 265 40.31 2.25 -56.53
CA ASP A 265 41.63 2.51 -57.09
C ASP A 265 42.08 1.43 -58.09
N MET A 266 41.80 0.16 -57.77
CA MET A 266 42.11 -0.96 -58.66
C MET A 266 41.26 -0.94 -59.93
N ARG A 267 39.97 -0.62 -59.79
CA ARG A 267 39.05 -0.47 -60.91
C ARG A 267 39.48 0.67 -61.83
N ASP A 268 39.85 1.82 -61.26
CA ASP A 268 40.26 2.99 -62.02
C ASP A 268 41.59 2.75 -62.75
N LYS A 269 42.54 2.05 -62.12
CA LYS A 269 43.77 1.57 -62.78
C LYS A 269 43.47 0.63 -63.95
N ARG A 270 42.57 -0.34 -63.76
CA ARG A 270 42.14 -1.25 -64.83
C ARG A 270 41.57 -0.48 -66.02
N ILE A 271 40.61 0.42 -65.78
CA ILE A 271 39.98 1.24 -66.81
C ILE A 271 41.04 2.09 -67.53
N ASN A 272 41.99 2.67 -66.81
CA ASN A 272 43.07 3.43 -67.41
C ASN A 272 43.94 2.55 -68.32
N PHE A 273 44.31 1.35 -67.88
CA PHE A 273 45.07 0.41 -68.71
C PHE A 273 44.29 -0.03 -69.96
N GLU A 274 43.02 -0.37 -69.82
CA GLU A 274 42.12 -0.69 -70.94
C GLU A 274 42.09 0.46 -71.96
N ASN A 275 41.89 1.70 -71.50
CA ASN A 275 41.94 2.89 -72.35
C ASN A 275 43.30 3.08 -73.04
N THR A 276 44.42 2.78 -72.36
CA THR A 276 45.75 2.87 -72.99
C THR A 276 45.96 1.79 -74.04
N ILE A 277 45.51 0.55 -73.78
CA ILE A 277 45.59 -0.56 -74.74
C ILE A 277 44.74 -0.24 -75.97
N GLU A 278 43.50 0.24 -75.79
CA GLU A 278 42.64 0.64 -76.89
C GLU A 278 43.28 1.74 -77.76
N LYS A 279 43.92 2.74 -77.12
CA LYS A 279 44.69 3.76 -77.82
C LYS A 279 45.87 3.17 -78.59
N HIS A 280 46.63 2.25 -77.99
CA HIS A 280 47.75 1.58 -78.65
C HIS A 280 47.30 0.71 -79.82
N ASP A 281 46.21 -0.05 -79.68
CA ASP A 281 45.62 -0.86 -80.74
C ASP A 281 45.16 -0.01 -81.92
N LEU A 282 44.56 1.15 -81.64
CA LEU A 282 44.17 2.12 -82.67
C LEU A 282 45.40 2.63 -83.42
N LEU A 283 46.45 3.03 -82.70
CA LEU A 283 47.72 3.49 -83.29
C LEU A 283 48.39 2.38 -84.12
N MET A 284 48.37 1.13 -83.65
CA MET A 284 48.91 -0.02 -84.37
C MET A 284 48.14 -0.28 -85.67
N LYS A 285 46.81 -0.26 -85.63
CA LYS A 285 45.97 -0.38 -86.83
C LYS A 285 46.25 0.75 -87.81
N GLN A 286 46.34 2.00 -87.33
CA GLN A 286 46.70 3.15 -88.16
C GLN A 286 48.10 2.99 -88.79
N TRP A 287 49.07 2.49 -88.04
CA TRP A 287 50.43 2.25 -88.54
C TRP A 287 50.50 1.12 -89.59
N ILE A 288 49.77 0.03 -89.37
CA ILE A 288 49.64 -1.06 -90.35
C ILE A 288 48.99 -0.55 -91.63
N ASN A 289 47.86 0.17 -91.52
CA ASN A 289 47.19 0.78 -92.66
C ASN A 289 48.11 1.73 -93.43
N PHE A 290 48.85 2.59 -92.71
CA PHE A 290 49.82 3.50 -93.31
C PHE A 290 50.94 2.74 -94.07
N LYS A 291 51.45 1.64 -93.50
CA LYS A 291 52.44 0.78 -94.19
C LYS A 291 51.85 0.11 -95.42
N GLU A 292 50.64 -0.44 -95.33
CA GLU A 292 49.95 -1.05 -96.46
C GLU A 292 49.68 -0.05 -97.58
N GLU A 293 49.20 1.15 -97.25
CA GLU A 293 48.98 2.23 -98.23
C GLU A 293 50.29 2.65 -98.89
N ARG A 294 51.36 2.80 -98.11
CA ARG A 294 52.70 3.12 -98.63
C ARG A 294 53.22 2.03 -99.55
N GLU A 295 53.03 0.76 -99.18
CA GLU A 295 53.44 -0.39 -99.98
C GLU A 295 52.62 -0.50 -101.27
N LYS A 296 51.29 -0.35 -101.19
CA LYS A 296 50.39 -0.24 -102.36
C LYS A 296 50.83 0.90 -103.28
N ALA A 297 51.19 2.07 -102.75
CA ALA A 297 51.68 3.20 -103.53
C ALA A 297 53.07 2.95 -104.15
N ARG A 298 53.93 2.17 -103.49
CA ARG A 298 55.24 1.74 -104.03
C ARG A 298 55.04 0.75 -105.18
N ILE A 299 54.24 -0.30 -104.97
CA ILE A 299 53.90 -1.30 -105.99
C ILE A 299 53.24 -0.63 -107.18
N TYR A 300 52.31 0.31 -106.95
CA TYR A 300 51.67 1.08 -108.02
C TYR A 300 52.70 1.88 -108.83
N ARG A 301 53.61 2.60 -108.16
CA ARG A 301 54.69 3.34 -108.83
C ARG A 301 55.64 2.42 -109.59
N GLU A 302 56.02 1.29 -109.01
CA GLU A 302 56.89 0.30 -109.66
C GLU A 302 56.23 -0.34 -110.88
N ASN A 303 54.96 -0.72 -110.77
CA ASN A 303 54.17 -1.22 -111.91
C ASN A 303 54.02 -0.15 -112.99
N MET A 304 53.81 1.12 -112.60
CA MET A 304 53.72 2.24 -113.53
C MET A 304 55.06 2.52 -114.23
N THR A 305 56.19 2.51 -113.52
CA THR A 305 57.51 2.68 -114.13
C THR A 305 57.89 1.50 -115.01
N LYS A 306 57.64 0.25 -114.59
CA LYS A 306 57.83 -0.94 -115.41
C LYS A 306 56.98 -0.88 -116.68
N SER A 307 55.70 -0.53 -116.56
CA SER A 307 54.80 -0.34 -117.72
C SER A 307 55.28 0.80 -118.62
N ALA A 308 55.69 1.94 -118.05
CA ALA A 308 56.24 3.06 -118.80
C ALA A 308 57.56 2.68 -119.51
N ILE A 309 58.44 1.90 -118.89
CA ILE A 309 59.68 1.38 -119.50
C ILE A 309 59.33 0.43 -120.64
N ILE A 310 58.33 -0.45 -120.49
CA ILE A 310 57.87 -1.35 -121.57
C ILE A 310 57.32 -0.53 -122.74
N VAL A 311 56.47 0.46 -122.48
CA VAL A 311 55.93 1.36 -123.52
C VAL A 311 57.05 2.17 -124.18
N GLN A 312 57.99 2.71 -123.41
CA GLN A 312 59.15 3.44 -123.94
C GLN A 312 60.07 2.52 -124.77
N ALA A 313 60.30 1.28 -124.34
CA ALA A 313 61.09 0.30 -125.08
C ALA A 313 60.37 -0.14 -126.37
N TRP A 314 59.04 -0.32 -126.31
CA TRP A 314 58.21 -0.59 -127.48
C TRP A 314 58.24 0.58 -128.47
N TRP A 315 58.11 1.82 -127.99
CA TRP A 315 58.15 3.02 -128.82
C TRP A 315 59.54 3.29 -129.40
N ARG A 316 60.62 3.08 -128.64
CA ARG A 316 62.00 3.11 -129.15
C ARG A 316 62.23 2.04 -130.21
N GLY A 317 61.73 0.82 -129.98
CA GLY A 317 61.78 -0.26 -130.97
C GLY A 317 60.94 0.02 -132.23
N LEU A 318 59.83 0.76 -132.10
CA LEU A 318 59.02 1.22 -133.22
C LEU A 318 59.70 2.34 -134.00
N LEU A 319 60.32 3.32 -133.33
CA LEU A 319 61.10 4.40 -133.94
C LEU A 319 62.26 3.86 -134.78
N VAL A 320 62.95 2.83 -134.29
CA VAL A 320 64.01 2.12 -135.05
C VAL A 320 63.43 1.41 -136.28
N ARG A 321 62.29 0.72 -136.13
CA ARG A 321 61.64 -0.03 -137.24
C ARG A 321 61.03 0.88 -138.31
N ARG A 322 60.50 2.05 -137.94
CA ARG A 322 59.93 3.05 -138.88
C ARG A 322 60.91 4.16 -139.29
N ARG A 323 62.18 4.11 -138.86
CA ARG A 323 63.27 5.03 -139.25
C ARG A 323 62.91 6.52 -139.09
N LEU A 324 62.34 6.88 -137.95
CA LEU A 324 61.95 8.25 -137.59
C LEU A 324 62.79 8.75 -136.40
N GLY A 325 63.15 10.05 -136.41
CA GLY A 325 64.02 10.68 -135.41
C GLY A 325 65.52 10.56 -135.72
N PRO A 326 66.41 10.65 -134.71
CA PRO A 326 67.87 10.81 -134.89
C PRO A 326 68.60 9.63 -135.59
N TYR A 327 67.86 8.58 -135.99
CA TYR A 327 68.37 7.43 -136.74
C TYR A 327 68.15 7.52 -138.26
N ARG A 328 67.96 8.73 -138.81
CA ARG A 328 67.80 8.99 -140.25
C ARG A 328 69.17 9.11 -140.93
N VAL A 329 69.60 8.07 -141.65
CA VAL A 329 70.89 8.03 -142.37
C VAL A 329 70.84 8.95 -143.60
N GLY A 330 71.68 9.99 -143.62
CA GLY A 330 71.76 10.99 -144.69
C GLY A 330 72.60 10.55 -145.90
N ARG A 331 72.15 10.92 -147.11
CA ARG A 331 72.86 10.75 -148.40
C ARG A 331 73.86 11.90 -148.65
N LYS A 332 74.99 11.56 -149.29
CA LYS A 332 76.12 12.42 -149.73
C LYS A 332 75.72 13.63 -150.62
N ARG A 333 76.46 14.74 -150.49
CA ARG A 333 76.57 15.82 -151.50
C ARG A 333 78.04 16.32 -151.59
N ARG A 334 78.57 16.49 -152.81
CA ARG A 334 79.98 16.81 -153.14
C ARG A 334 80.19 18.33 -153.39
N GLY A 335 81.11 18.97 -152.66
CA GLY A 335 81.91 20.19 -153.00
C GLY A 335 81.23 21.57 -152.90
N ARG A 336 81.85 22.68 -152.44
CA ARG A 336 83.26 23.14 -152.61
C ARG A 336 83.66 24.27 -151.58
N LYS A 337 84.94 24.30 -151.12
CA LYS A 337 85.87 25.39 -150.64
C LYS A 337 85.31 26.77 -150.19
N LYS A 338 85.81 27.53 -149.20
CA LYS A 338 87.14 27.92 -148.62
C LYS A 338 86.83 28.53 -147.21
N LYS A 339 87.69 28.56 -146.20
CA LYS A 339 89.10 28.99 -146.11
C LYS A 339 89.77 28.26 -144.95
#